data_AF-A0A0D3IH44-F1
#
_entry.id   AF-A0A0D3IH44-F1
#
_cell.length_a   1.000
_cell.length_b   1.000
_cell.length_c   1.000
_cell.angle_alpha   90.00
_cell.angle_beta   90.00
_cell.angle_gamma   90.00
#
_symmetry.space_group_name_H-M   'P 1'
#
loop_
_entity.id
_entity.type
_entity.pdbx_description
1 polymer ?
#
loop_
_entity_poly.entity_id
_entity_poly.type
_entity_poly.pdbx_seq_one_letter_code
_entity_poly.pdbx_strand_id
1 'polypeptide(L)'
;MDFGNYGTPRGSPASELYATEIHELHSRCRFRYEPLRSAFPSLTVSHYTDTDTYDRFDGVDLTPHNHRKYQPGSGWALGLQPRTSDREPQGALCEAVADGGATWAILRVGPFNSTGGYDWWQFAAHDALNLSRRLEGGRTLALHSHYVVGVRAEDGGVLGYPPLHMHHLHLVPSKPWLRYQWPMTGASWQQWLARAREVQGFSSYVPNYFALDMEGEVNDARAAGSPPLAWYLEVGVGFEEAPDHLSLVPSHQSTYENYYWVPTDGKHVHWYEGEMPSSGQLVRMKHHAHMSLLRRAYFVAGTAEELGLHKLLPRDKFGEQLPLKWPQAGHSWRWPSSIPIVDLDKLETLLLKRIDRLPGGRSRIICTLDAAREEAGGYPGYVWDRAGKSVCTPWTFRRGDPFLSVALLEWHGGRLGPWANESAPLPELLPMHTQWNLLFAAADGASHYFMYPAFLASRALPLVERALVPQEQAATQAIFREMLLVQNWRVVVPLNGPLGVRAQHFAHAVRRAPPRLLAAAGLVGAMLLWRCARRARRIKYHAI
;
A
#
# COMPACT_ATOMS: atom_id res chain seq x y z
N MET A 1 3.74 3.24 0.88
CA MET A 1 3.74 1.94 1.60
C MET A 1 2.46 1.84 2.40
N ASP A 2 1.96 0.62 2.57
CA ASP A 2 0.76 0.35 3.35
C ASP A 2 1.12 -0.20 4.75
N PHE A 3 0.69 0.54 5.78
CA PHE A 3 1.11 0.40 7.17
C PHE A 3 -0.06 0.10 8.11
N GLY A 4 -0.97 -0.79 7.71
CA GLY A 4 -1.95 -1.36 8.64
C GLY A 4 -1.29 -1.96 9.88
N ASN A 5 -1.38 -1.25 11.01
CA ASN A 5 -0.98 -1.72 12.34
C ASN A 5 -2.26 -2.02 13.14
N TYR A 6 -2.93 -3.12 12.79
CA TYR A 6 -4.08 -3.61 13.55
C TYR A 6 -3.58 -4.10 14.91
N GLY A 7 -3.72 -3.26 15.94
CA GLY A 7 -3.11 -3.45 17.25
C GLY A 7 -3.29 -4.88 17.78
N THR A 8 -2.18 -5.62 17.87
CA THR A 8 -2.20 -7.00 18.37
C THR A 8 -2.12 -6.98 19.90
N PRO A 9 -3.01 -7.71 20.60
CA PRO A 9 -3.26 -7.46 22.02
C PRO A 9 -2.22 -8.06 22.98
N ARG A 10 -1.47 -9.08 22.57
CA ARG A 10 -0.44 -9.75 23.37
C ARG A 10 0.63 -10.37 22.48
N GLY A 11 1.90 -10.14 22.80
CA GLY A 11 3.01 -11.10 22.65
C GLY A 11 3.10 -11.93 21.38
N SER A 12 2.61 -11.42 20.25
CA SER A 12 3.12 -11.88 18.96
C SER A 12 4.56 -11.36 18.91
N PRO A 13 5.56 -12.15 18.49
CA PRO A 13 6.94 -11.66 18.41
C PRO A 13 7.06 -10.35 17.63
N ALA A 14 6.14 -10.08 16.70
CA ALA A 14 6.00 -8.79 16.04
C ALA A 14 5.71 -7.62 17.02
N SER A 15 4.73 -7.74 17.92
CA SER A 15 4.38 -6.65 18.86
C SER A 15 5.21 -6.61 20.14
N GLU A 16 5.85 -7.70 20.55
CA GLU A 16 6.85 -7.65 21.63
C GLU A 16 8.14 -6.94 21.20
N LEU A 17 8.55 -7.12 19.94
CA LEU A 17 9.57 -6.27 19.30
C LEU A 17 9.11 -4.81 19.32
N TYR A 18 7.96 -4.47 18.74
CA TYR A 18 7.52 -3.07 18.68
C TYR A 18 7.26 -2.45 20.06
N ALA A 19 6.66 -3.12 21.05
CA ALA A 19 6.31 -2.48 22.32
C ALA A 19 7.56 -2.14 23.16
N THR A 20 8.51 -3.07 23.23
CA THR A 20 9.77 -2.85 23.96
C THR A 20 10.59 -1.77 23.26
N GLU A 21 10.74 -1.85 21.93
CA GLU A 21 11.43 -0.84 21.13
C GLU A 21 10.73 0.53 21.18
N ILE A 22 9.40 0.61 21.15
CA ILE A 22 8.65 1.88 21.21
C ILE A 22 8.84 2.55 22.58
N HIS A 23 8.75 1.81 23.70
CA HIS A 23 9.01 2.40 25.02
C HIS A 23 10.46 2.87 25.17
N GLU A 24 11.41 2.14 24.60
CA GLU A 24 12.81 2.54 24.53
C GLU A 24 13.00 3.81 23.68
N LEU A 25 12.42 3.86 22.48
CA LEU A 25 12.42 5.04 21.60
C LEU A 25 11.75 6.25 22.25
N HIS A 26 10.62 6.05 22.94
CA HIS A 26 9.95 7.10 23.74
C HIS A 26 10.87 7.66 24.82
N SER A 27 11.62 6.81 25.53
CA SER A 27 12.58 7.26 26.54
C SER A 27 13.74 8.10 25.97
N ARG A 28 14.10 7.86 24.70
CA ARG A 28 15.10 8.63 23.94
C ARG A 28 14.50 9.91 23.37
N CYS A 29 13.19 9.95 23.12
CA CYS A 29 12.50 11.09 22.53
C CYS A 29 12.17 12.21 23.50
N ARG A 30 12.69 13.41 23.21
CA ARG A 30 12.32 14.66 23.89
C ARG A 30 11.42 15.49 22.99
N PHE A 31 10.15 15.08 22.87
CA PHE A 31 9.15 15.78 22.08
C PHE A 31 9.03 17.25 22.48
N ARG A 32 9.27 18.15 21.53
CA ARG A 32 9.01 19.58 21.66
C ARG A 32 7.69 19.87 20.97
N TYR A 33 6.63 20.02 21.75
CA TYR A 33 5.30 20.30 21.22
C TYR A 33 5.17 21.77 20.85
N GLU A 34 4.76 22.02 19.61
CA GLU A 34 4.41 23.34 19.07
C GLU A 34 2.95 23.31 18.60
N PRO A 35 2.29 24.47 18.41
CA PRO A 35 0.97 24.52 17.76
C PRO A 35 1.02 23.79 16.41
N LEU A 36 -0.04 23.06 16.07
CA LEU A 36 -0.01 22.12 14.94
C LEU A 36 0.39 22.78 13.62
N ARG A 37 -0.15 23.98 13.34
CA ARG A 37 0.20 24.81 12.18
C ARG A 37 1.69 25.15 12.08
N SER A 38 2.42 25.20 13.19
CA SER A 38 3.86 25.46 13.24
C SER A 38 4.66 24.16 13.06
N ALA A 39 4.33 23.12 13.83
CA ALA A 39 5.01 21.82 13.77
C ALA A 39 4.84 21.14 12.40
N PHE A 40 3.61 21.14 11.88
CA PHE A 40 3.23 20.50 10.63
C PHE A 40 2.34 21.44 9.79
N PRO A 41 2.93 22.44 9.12
CA PRO A 41 2.17 23.43 8.33
C PRO A 41 1.34 22.82 7.20
N SER A 42 1.58 21.54 6.87
CA SER A 42 0.90 20.74 5.87
C SER A 42 -0.13 19.75 6.43
N LEU A 43 -0.24 19.53 7.74
CA LEU A 43 -1.20 18.54 8.25
C LEU A 43 -2.64 19.10 8.18
N THR A 44 -3.54 18.32 7.59
CA THR A 44 -4.99 18.41 7.85
C THR A 44 -5.40 17.35 8.85
N VAL A 45 -6.32 17.73 9.74
CA VAL A 45 -6.97 16.84 10.70
C VAL A 45 -8.47 17.14 10.69
N SER A 46 -9.28 16.16 10.30
CA SER A 46 -10.75 16.21 10.42
C SER A 46 -11.23 15.25 11.50
N HIS A 47 -12.34 15.59 12.16
CA HIS A 47 -13.01 14.74 13.14
C HIS A 47 -14.49 14.58 12.78
N TYR A 48 -15.01 13.36 12.87
CA TYR A 48 -16.41 12.99 12.65
C TYR A 48 -16.89 12.21 13.87
N THR A 49 -18.11 12.44 14.35
CA THR A 49 -18.57 11.89 15.64
C THR A 49 -18.90 10.41 15.61
N ASP A 50 -19.08 9.85 14.43
CA ASP A 50 -19.57 8.50 14.17
C ASP A 50 -19.30 8.11 12.69
N THR A 51 -19.57 6.86 12.33
CA THR A 51 -19.44 6.39 10.93
C THR A 51 -20.40 7.11 9.96
N ASP A 52 -21.59 7.46 10.42
CA ASP A 52 -22.62 8.13 9.62
C ASP A 52 -22.18 9.53 9.15
N THR A 53 -21.54 10.28 10.03
CA THR A 53 -20.95 11.60 9.76
C THR A 53 -19.68 11.48 8.92
N TYR A 54 -18.85 10.45 9.17
CA TYR A 54 -17.68 10.13 8.35
C TYR A 54 -18.05 9.84 6.88
N ASP A 55 -19.01 8.96 6.64
CA ASP A 55 -19.45 8.56 5.29
C ASP A 55 -20.07 9.72 4.50
N ARG A 56 -20.61 10.73 5.18
CA ARG A 56 -21.13 11.97 4.58
C ARG A 56 -20.10 13.10 4.47
N PHE A 57 -18.90 12.94 5.04
CA PHE A 57 -17.89 13.98 5.26
C PHE A 57 -18.37 15.19 6.08
N ASP A 58 -19.43 15.00 6.87
CA ASP A 58 -20.08 15.99 7.73
C ASP A 58 -19.36 16.06 9.09
N GLY A 59 -18.22 16.73 9.12
CA GLY A 59 -17.30 16.74 10.27
C GLY A 59 -16.76 18.12 10.64
N VAL A 60 -15.74 18.12 11.50
CA VAL A 60 -15.04 19.33 11.97
C VAL A 60 -13.61 19.32 11.42
N ASP A 61 -13.19 20.38 10.74
CA ASP A 61 -11.79 20.64 10.34
C ASP A 61 -11.06 21.31 11.51
N LEU A 62 -10.12 20.61 12.14
CA LEU A 62 -9.27 21.12 13.22
C LEU A 62 -8.12 22.00 12.70
N THR A 63 -7.98 22.08 11.39
CA THR A 63 -6.86 22.67 10.65
C THR A 63 -7.34 23.63 9.53
N PRO A 64 -8.33 24.51 9.75
CA PRO A 64 -9.01 25.24 8.67
C PRO A 64 -8.09 26.16 7.86
N HIS A 65 -6.92 26.50 8.38
CA HIS A 65 -5.85 27.20 7.65
C HIS A 65 -5.30 26.39 6.44
N ASN A 66 -5.51 25.07 6.44
CA ASN A 66 -5.16 24.14 5.37
C ASN A 66 -6.36 23.72 4.50
N HIS A 67 -7.58 24.20 4.75
CA HIS A 67 -8.78 23.84 3.97
C HIS A 67 -8.62 24.07 2.45
N ARG A 68 -7.87 25.10 2.06
CA ARG A 68 -7.51 25.37 0.64
C ARG A 68 -6.57 24.35 -0.02
N LYS A 69 -6.08 23.35 0.72
CA LYS A 69 -5.15 22.31 0.24
C LYS A 69 -5.85 21.00 -0.14
N TYR A 70 -7.11 20.82 0.27
CA TYR A 70 -7.98 19.82 -0.33
C TYR A 70 -8.15 20.15 -1.82
N GLN A 71 -8.21 19.12 -2.66
CA GLN A 71 -8.41 19.31 -4.10
C GLN A 71 -9.79 19.98 -4.35
N PRO A 72 -9.87 21.03 -5.20
CA PRO A 72 -11.15 21.66 -5.52
C PRO A 72 -12.18 20.65 -6.07
N GLY A 73 -13.37 20.65 -5.50
CA GLY A 73 -14.44 19.70 -5.84
C GLY A 73 -14.28 18.29 -5.24
N SER A 74 -13.31 18.07 -4.34
CA SER A 74 -13.18 16.83 -3.59
C SER A 74 -14.28 16.68 -2.53
N GLY A 75 -14.81 15.45 -2.40
CA GLY A 75 -15.74 15.10 -1.33
C GLY A 75 -15.13 15.15 0.07
N TRP A 76 -13.81 15.01 0.22
CA TRP A 76 -13.14 14.97 1.54
C TRP A 76 -13.33 16.24 2.39
N ALA A 77 -13.61 17.38 1.75
CA ALA A 77 -13.87 18.66 2.41
C ALA A 77 -15.36 19.04 2.42
N LEU A 78 -16.23 18.23 1.82
CA LEU A 78 -17.65 18.54 1.66
C LEU A 78 -18.39 18.36 2.98
N GLY A 79 -18.78 19.45 3.63
CA GLY A 79 -19.49 19.43 4.91
C GLY A 79 -18.61 19.76 6.12
N LEU A 80 -17.28 19.77 5.96
CA LEU A 80 -16.35 20.12 7.03
C LEU A 80 -16.58 21.54 7.56
N GLN A 81 -16.95 21.65 8.84
CA GLN A 81 -17.09 22.90 9.56
C GLN A 81 -15.74 23.31 10.20
N PRO A 82 -15.30 24.57 10.10
CA PRO A 82 -14.08 25.02 10.75
C PRO A 82 -14.23 24.97 12.27
N ARG A 83 -13.28 24.36 12.97
CA ARG A 83 -13.29 24.31 14.45
C ARG A 83 -13.24 25.72 15.05
N THR A 84 -14.16 26.01 15.96
CA THR A 84 -14.31 27.31 16.65
C THR A 84 -13.64 27.37 18.03
N SER A 85 -12.93 26.32 18.43
CA SER A 85 -12.31 26.19 19.77
C SER A 85 -10.91 26.78 19.82
N ASP A 86 -10.61 27.56 20.86
CA ASP A 86 -9.33 28.26 21.07
C ASP A 86 -8.10 27.35 21.20
N ARG A 87 -8.29 26.05 21.47
CA ARG A 87 -7.18 25.09 21.67
C ARG A 87 -6.89 24.31 20.40
N GLU A 88 -6.04 24.90 19.55
CA GLU A 88 -5.40 24.19 18.44
C GLU A 88 -4.71 22.90 18.95
N PRO A 89 -4.75 21.78 18.21
CA PRO A 89 -3.88 20.65 18.50
C PRO A 89 -2.40 21.05 18.44
N GLN A 90 -1.54 20.18 18.94
CA GLN A 90 -0.09 20.34 18.90
C GLN A 90 0.53 19.26 17.99
N GLY A 91 1.76 19.53 17.58
CA GLY A 91 2.60 18.56 16.88
C GLY A 91 4.02 18.58 17.46
N ALA A 92 4.69 17.44 17.40
CA ALA A 92 6.10 17.31 17.73
C ALA A 92 6.78 16.32 16.78
N LEU A 93 8.03 16.62 16.41
CA LEU A 93 8.96 15.67 15.80
C LEU A 93 10.00 15.24 16.82
N CYS A 94 10.40 13.98 16.73
CA CYS A 94 11.57 13.42 17.38
C CYS A 94 12.42 12.70 16.34
N GLU A 95 13.75 12.79 16.49
CA GLU A 95 14.67 11.80 15.93
C GLU A 95 15.37 11.07 17.08
N ALA A 96 15.43 9.74 17.01
CA ALA A 96 16.06 8.88 18.01
C ALA A 96 16.93 7.82 17.32
N VAL A 97 18.00 7.38 17.98
CA VAL A 97 18.84 6.26 17.51
C VAL A 97 18.58 5.06 18.42
N ALA A 98 18.12 3.95 17.86
CA ALA A 98 17.92 2.69 18.58
C ALA A 98 19.26 2.00 18.86
N ASP A 99 19.32 1.04 19.79
CA ASP A 99 20.59 0.37 20.14
C ASP A 99 21.23 -0.45 19.00
N GLY A 100 20.48 -0.76 17.94
CA GLY A 100 21.03 -1.30 16.68
C GLY A 100 21.67 -0.27 15.74
N GLY A 101 21.76 1.01 16.13
CA GLY A 101 22.29 2.11 15.30
C GLY A 101 21.29 2.70 14.28
N ALA A 102 20.13 2.07 14.11
CA ALA A 102 19.04 2.56 13.26
C ALA A 102 18.53 3.94 13.72
N THR A 103 18.36 4.86 12.77
CA THR A 103 17.79 6.19 13.03
C THR A 103 16.28 6.14 12.84
N TRP A 104 15.52 6.66 13.79
CA TRP A 104 14.08 6.76 13.73
C TRP A 104 13.67 8.22 13.61
N ALA A 105 12.78 8.54 12.68
CA ALA A 105 11.96 9.76 12.74
C ALA A 105 10.58 9.39 13.28
N ILE A 106 10.08 10.18 14.21
CA ILE A 106 8.80 9.95 14.89
C ILE A 106 8.02 11.27 14.91
N LEU A 107 6.82 11.28 14.32
CA LEU A 107 5.85 12.38 14.44
C LEU A 107 4.81 12.01 15.48
N ARG A 108 4.45 12.97 16.32
CA ARG A 108 3.36 12.85 17.29
C ARG A 108 2.42 14.06 17.15
N VAL A 109 1.12 13.81 17.03
CA VAL A 109 0.09 14.84 16.77
C VAL A 109 -1.08 14.66 17.73
N GLY A 110 -1.55 15.75 18.33
CA GLY A 110 -2.62 15.74 19.35
C GLY A 110 -2.42 16.82 20.42
N PRO A 111 -3.07 16.75 21.58
CA PRO A 111 -4.01 15.71 21.96
C PRO A 111 -5.33 15.84 21.20
N PHE A 112 -5.87 14.69 20.82
CA PHE A 112 -7.23 14.48 20.34
C PHE A 112 -8.07 13.94 21.50
N ASN A 113 -9.38 14.20 21.48
CA ASN A 113 -10.30 13.78 22.53
C ASN A 113 -11.44 12.97 21.90
N SER A 114 -11.40 11.66 22.11
CA SER A 114 -12.42 10.73 21.62
C SER A 114 -13.37 10.30 22.72
N THR A 115 -14.60 9.96 22.36
CA THR A 115 -15.69 9.53 23.25
C THR A 115 -16.24 8.13 22.90
N GLY A 116 -15.60 7.44 21.95
CA GLY A 116 -16.08 6.18 21.42
C GLY A 116 -17.31 6.38 20.52
N GLY A 117 -17.92 5.28 20.10
CA GLY A 117 -19.02 5.28 19.14
C GLY A 117 -18.55 5.26 17.68
N TYR A 118 -17.29 4.87 17.44
CA TYR A 118 -16.61 5.04 16.16
C TYR A 118 -16.51 6.52 15.78
N ASP A 119 -16.06 7.37 16.70
CA ASP A 119 -15.59 8.70 16.30
C ASP A 119 -14.34 8.56 15.41
N TRP A 120 -14.37 9.20 14.24
CA TRP A 120 -13.36 9.05 13.19
C TRP A 120 -12.45 10.27 13.14
N TRP A 121 -11.15 10.01 13.03
CA TRP A 121 -10.09 10.99 12.90
C TRP A 121 -9.37 10.77 11.59
N GLN A 122 -9.39 11.79 10.75
CA GLN A 122 -8.88 11.72 9.39
C GLN A 122 -7.68 12.65 9.25
N PHE A 123 -6.57 12.10 8.79
CA PHE A 123 -5.27 12.77 8.71
C PHE A 123 -4.81 12.87 7.26
N ALA A 124 -4.12 13.96 6.90
CA ALA A 124 -3.20 13.97 5.77
C ALA A 124 -2.11 15.04 5.93
N ALA A 125 -0.84 14.73 5.64
CA ALA A 125 0.27 15.70 5.68
C ALA A 125 1.17 15.54 4.45
N HIS A 126 1.71 16.65 3.96
CA HIS A 126 2.82 16.66 3.01
C HIS A 126 4.16 16.69 3.77
N ASP A 127 5.13 15.87 3.37
CA ASP A 127 6.40 15.66 4.08
C ASP A 127 6.24 15.33 5.57
N ALA A 128 5.37 14.34 5.84
CA ALA A 128 5.30 13.73 7.15
C ALA A 128 6.67 13.20 7.58
N LEU A 129 6.96 13.31 8.87
CA LEU A 129 8.26 12.98 9.48
C LEU A 129 9.43 13.88 9.01
N ASN A 130 9.19 14.88 8.14
CA ASN A 130 10.21 15.84 7.66
C ASN A 130 11.43 15.13 7.01
N LEU A 131 11.17 13.98 6.37
CA LEU A 131 12.20 13.12 5.77
C LEU A 131 12.79 13.72 4.49
N SER A 132 12.14 14.70 3.86
CA SER A 132 12.72 15.44 2.71
C SER A 132 14.11 16.03 3.03
N ARG A 133 14.35 16.53 4.25
CA ARG A 133 15.66 17.07 4.68
C ARG A 133 16.76 16.01 4.72
N ARG A 134 16.39 14.76 4.96
CA ARG A 134 17.31 13.62 4.94
C ARG A 134 17.66 13.18 3.51
N LEU A 135 16.79 13.50 2.54
CA LEU A 135 17.00 13.28 1.11
C LEU A 135 17.79 14.41 0.41
N GLU A 136 17.99 15.55 1.08
CA GLU A 136 18.84 16.64 0.59
C GLU A 136 20.26 16.14 0.26
N GLY A 137 20.82 16.68 -0.82
CA GLY A 137 22.15 16.31 -1.33
C GLY A 137 22.16 15.06 -2.23
N GLY A 138 21.02 14.43 -2.48
CA GLY A 138 20.93 13.22 -3.32
C GLY A 138 20.99 11.90 -2.54
N ARG A 139 21.03 11.96 -1.21
CA ARG A 139 21.01 10.79 -0.33
C ARG A 139 19.72 9.98 -0.52
N THR A 140 19.84 8.67 -0.31
CA THR A 140 18.70 7.74 -0.31
C THR A 140 18.53 7.13 1.08
N LEU A 141 17.28 6.90 1.49
CA LEU A 141 16.96 6.21 2.74
C LEU A 141 16.44 4.80 2.48
N ALA A 142 17.01 3.82 3.19
CA ALA A 142 16.40 2.50 3.34
C ALA A 142 15.49 2.52 4.57
N LEU A 143 14.19 2.30 4.35
CA LEU A 143 13.19 2.27 5.42
C LEU A 143 12.96 0.81 5.81
N HIS A 144 13.46 0.42 6.99
CA HIS A 144 13.47 -0.98 7.44
C HIS A 144 12.38 -1.31 8.45
N SER A 145 11.86 -0.29 9.16
CA SER A 145 10.83 -0.47 10.20
C SER A 145 9.88 0.72 10.26
N HIS A 146 8.70 0.50 10.83
CA HIS A 146 7.69 1.53 11.06
C HIS A 146 6.74 1.08 12.17
N TYR A 147 6.04 2.03 12.76
CA TYR A 147 4.85 1.77 13.55
C TYR A 147 3.85 2.93 13.39
N VAL A 148 2.58 2.63 13.66
CA VAL A 148 1.46 3.59 13.69
C VAL A 148 0.64 3.25 14.93
N VAL A 149 0.55 4.13 15.92
CA VAL A 149 -0.15 3.86 17.18
C VAL A 149 -0.86 5.11 17.68
N GLY A 150 -1.88 4.92 18.53
CA GLY A 150 -2.27 5.95 19.46
C GLY A 150 -1.40 5.88 20.71
N VAL A 151 -1.11 7.01 21.34
CA VAL A 151 -0.49 7.07 22.68
C VAL A 151 -1.35 7.92 23.61
N ARG A 152 -1.50 7.53 24.87
CA ARG A 152 -2.32 8.26 25.84
C ARG A 152 -1.68 9.62 26.14
N ALA A 153 -2.49 10.66 26.24
CA ALA A 153 -1.95 12.01 26.39
C ALA A 153 -1.33 12.31 27.77
N GLU A 154 -1.68 11.52 28.79
CA GLU A 154 -1.24 11.67 30.18
C GLU A 154 0.18 11.14 30.42
N ASP A 155 0.46 9.90 30.01
CA ASP A 155 1.72 9.18 30.31
C ASP A 155 2.51 8.80 29.05
N GLY A 156 1.99 9.05 27.84
CA GLY A 156 2.58 8.61 26.59
C GLY A 156 2.49 7.11 26.33
N GLY A 157 1.77 6.35 27.17
CA GLY A 157 1.63 4.91 27.05
C GLY A 157 0.91 4.52 25.76
N VAL A 158 1.43 3.52 25.04
CA VAL A 158 0.84 3.02 23.80
C VAL A 158 -0.58 2.52 24.05
N LEU A 159 -1.52 3.04 23.27
CA LEU A 159 -2.91 2.61 23.28
C LEU A 159 -3.05 1.44 22.30
N GLY A 160 -3.51 0.31 22.82
CA GLY A 160 -3.92 -0.81 22.00
C GLY A 160 -5.20 -0.52 21.22
N TYR A 161 -5.59 -1.50 20.43
CA TYR A 161 -6.98 -1.68 20.02
C TYR A 161 -7.67 -2.60 21.05
N PRO A 162 -8.96 -2.38 21.39
CA PRO A 162 -9.45 -1.05 21.73
C PRO A 162 -8.50 -0.35 22.77
N PRO A 163 -8.51 0.98 22.88
CA PRO A 163 -9.52 1.89 22.36
C PRO A 163 -9.40 2.26 20.88
N LEU A 164 -8.19 2.38 20.33
CA LEU A 164 -8.03 3.03 19.01
C LEU A 164 -7.76 2.00 17.91
N HIS A 165 -8.51 2.14 16.82
CA HIS A 165 -8.38 1.34 15.61
C HIS A 165 -7.70 2.18 14.53
N MET A 166 -6.48 1.79 14.15
CA MET A 166 -5.84 2.33 12.96
C MET A 166 -6.51 1.68 11.74
N HIS A 167 -7.55 2.32 11.19
CA HIS A 167 -8.32 1.76 10.08
C HIS A 167 -7.43 1.64 8.84
N HIS A 168 -6.86 2.77 8.42
CA HIS A 168 -5.88 2.86 7.34
C HIS A 168 -4.86 3.95 7.68
N LEU A 169 -3.56 3.71 7.50
CA LEU A 169 -2.58 4.79 7.49
C LEU A 169 -1.42 4.45 6.56
N HIS A 170 -1.05 5.41 5.73
CA HIS A 170 -0.09 5.25 4.66
C HIS A 170 0.94 6.36 4.73
N LEU A 171 2.20 6.06 4.39
CA LEU A 171 3.14 7.07 3.92
C LEU A 171 3.46 6.76 2.45
N VAL A 172 3.18 7.70 1.57
CA VAL A 172 3.26 7.55 0.11
C VAL A 172 4.16 8.63 -0.49
N PRO A 173 5.04 8.28 -1.45
CA PRO A 173 5.76 9.30 -2.22
C PRO A 173 4.75 10.01 -3.14
N SER A 174 4.40 11.25 -2.80
CA SER A 174 3.22 11.95 -3.34
C SER A 174 3.55 13.39 -3.76
N LYS A 175 2.55 14.05 -4.36
CA LYS A 175 2.58 15.42 -4.86
C LYS A 175 1.92 16.36 -3.83
N PRO A 176 2.18 17.68 -3.85
CA PRO A 176 1.84 18.60 -2.76
C PRO A 176 0.33 18.92 -2.53
N TRP A 177 -0.57 18.01 -2.89
CA TRP A 177 -2.01 18.09 -2.62
C TRP A 177 -2.35 17.15 -1.46
N LEU A 178 -3.07 17.65 -0.45
CA LEU A 178 -3.52 16.81 0.65
C LEU A 178 -4.74 16.00 0.20
N ARG A 179 -4.72 14.69 0.48
CA ARG A 179 -5.72 13.71 0.00
C ARG A 179 -5.95 13.79 -1.50
N TYR A 180 -4.86 13.57 -2.25
CA TYR A 180 -4.91 13.48 -3.69
C TYR A 180 -5.58 12.16 -4.12
N GLN A 181 -6.92 12.17 -4.20
CA GLN A 181 -7.59 11.26 -5.13
C GLN A 181 -7.09 11.61 -6.54
N TRP A 182 -6.37 10.67 -7.18
CA TRP A 182 -6.22 10.71 -8.62
C TRP A 182 -7.61 10.90 -9.23
N PRO A 183 -7.85 11.97 -10.00
CA PRO A 183 -9.20 12.32 -10.40
C PRO A 183 -9.77 11.18 -11.26
N MET A 184 -10.78 10.50 -10.74
CA MET A 184 -11.49 9.43 -11.46
C MET A 184 -12.66 9.99 -12.29
N THR A 185 -12.71 11.30 -12.52
CA THR A 185 -13.59 11.92 -13.51
C THR A 185 -13.04 11.60 -14.91
N GLY A 186 -13.82 10.90 -15.73
CA GLY A 186 -13.34 10.17 -16.92
C GLY A 186 -12.56 10.97 -17.98
N ALA A 187 -12.70 12.29 -18.01
CA ALA A 187 -11.90 13.18 -18.87
C ALA A 187 -10.43 13.29 -18.43
N SER A 188 -10.17 13.20 -17.12
CA SER A 188 -8.82 13.37 -16.55
C SER A 188 -7.98 12.08 -16.59
N TRP A 189 -8.60 10.89 -16.62
CA TRP A 189 -7.89 9.62 -16.81
C TRP A 189 -7.14 9.57 -18.14
N GLN A 190 -7.71 10.13 -19.21
CA GLN A 190 -7.07 10.17 -20.53
C GLN A 190 -5.91 11.18 -20.59
N GLN A 191 -6.05 12.32 -19.91
CA GLN A 191 -4.96 13.30 -19.75
C GLN A 191 -3.86 12.78 -18.80
N TRP A 192 -4.23 12.03 -17.77
CA TRP A 192 -3.29 11.32 -16.91
C TRP A 192 -2.53 10.25 -17.70
N LEU A 193 -3.21 9.42 -18.49
CA LEU A 193 -2.57 8.48 -19.41
C LEU A 193 -1.61 9.20 -20.38
N ALA A 194 -1.99 10.37 -20.90
CA ALA A 194 -1.09 11.19 -21.70
C ALA A 194 0.16 11.64 -20.93
N ARG A 195 0.02 12.03 -19.65
CA ARG A 195 1.14 12.45 -18.78
C ARG A 195 2.01 11.28 -18.28
N ALA A 196 1.40 10.11 -18.04
CA ALA A 196 2.05 8.87 -17.64
C ALA A 196 2.76 8.17 -18.82
N ARG A 197 2.40 8.50 -20.07
CA ARG A 197 3.18 8.17 -21.28
C ARG A 197 4.47 8.98 -21.41
N GLU A 198 4.59 10.14 -20.75
CA GLU A 198 5.76 11.03 -20.83
C GLU A 198 6.83 10.74 -19.76
N VAL A 199 6.49 10.10 -18.64
CA VAL A 199 7.39 9.91 -17.49
C VAL A 199 7.40 8.46 -17.05
N GLN A 200 8.52 7.75 -17.27
CA GLN A 200 8.58 6.31 -17.09
C GLN A 200 9.92 5.80 -16.50
N GLY A 201 9.83 5.23 -15.28
CA GLY A 201 10.83 4.36 -14.63
C GLY A 201 10.74 4.38 -13.10
N PHE A 202 10.30 3.29 -12.43
CA PHE A 202 10.27 3.14 -10.96
C PHE A 202 10.53 1.68 -10.49
N SER A 203 11.10 1.52 -9.29
CA SER A 203 11.53 0.27 -8.63
C SER A 203 11.25 0.36 -7.10
N SER A 204 12.24 0.34 -6.18
CA SER A 204 12.01 0.70 -4.76
C SER A 204 13.18 1.31 -3.96
N TYR A 205 12.89 2.26 -3.02
CA TYR A 205 13.70 3.20 -2.19
C TYR A 205 13.35 4.70 -2.50
N VAL A 206 13.01 5.59 -1.55
CA VAL A 206 12.41 6.95 -1.83
C VAL A 206 13.31 7.82 -2.74
N PRO A 207 12.84 8.35 -3.89
CA PRO A 207 13.68 9.22 -4.70
C PRO A 207 13.92 10.55 -3.98
N ASN A 208 15.13 11.09 -4.13
CA ASN A 208 15.68 12.25 -3.42
C ASN A 208 15.01 13.62 -3.75
N TYR A 209 13.78 13.59 -4.27
CA TYR A 209 12.96 14.74 -4.66
C TYR A 209 11.50 14.63 -4.19
N PHE A 210 11.11 13.54 -3.50
CA PHE A 210 9.75 13.36 -3.00
C PHE A 210 9.74 13.33 -1.48
N ALA A 211 8.96 14.25 -0.91
CA ALA A 211 8.41 14.12 0.42
C ALA A 211 7.65 12.78 0.57
N LEU A 212 7.66 12.22 1.78
CA LEU A 212 6.71 11.18 2.15
C LEU A 212 5.47 11.84 2.73
N ASP A 213 4.36 11.73 2.01
CA ASP A 213 3.10 12.27 2.46
C ASP A 213 2.36 11.22 3.28
N MET A 214 1.74 11.65 4.36
CA MET A 214 0.88 10.80 5.18
C MET A 214 -0.57 11.00 4.76
N GLU A 215 -1.34 9.92 4.74
CA GLU A 215 -2.81 9.96 4.75
C GLU A 215 -3.34 8.76 5.52
N GLY A 216 -4.47 8.92 6.21
CA GLY A 216 -5.09 7.81 6.93
C GLY A 216 -6.26 8.21 7.83
N GLU A 217 -6.88 7.20 8.40
CA GLU A 217 -8.03 7.22 9.28
C GLU A 217 -7.78 6.37 10.54
N VAL A 218 -8.16 6.93 11.69
CA VAL A 218 -8.21 6.23 12.98
C VAL A 218 -9.63 6.38 13.51
N ASN A 219 -10.20 5.35 14.15
CA ASN A 219 -11.44 5.53 14.92
C ASN A 219 -11.30 5.08 16.38
N ASP A 220 -12.02 5.76 17.27
CA ASP A 220 -12.21 5.31 18.64
C ASP A 220 -13.29 4.23 18.67
N ALA A 221 -12.81 3.01 18.82
CA ALA A 221 -13.61 1.84 18.61
C ALA A 221 -14.48 1.47 19.81
N ARG A 222 -14.35 2.19 20.93
CA ARG A 222 -15.11 1.96 22.17
C ARG A 222 -16.61 2.23 21.98
N ALA A 223 -17.41 1.88 23.00
CA ALA A 223 -18.84 2.19 23.04
C ALA A 223 -19.11 3.70 22.95
N ALA A 224 -20.20 4.09 22.31
CA ALA A 224 -20.66 5.48 22.31
C ALA A 224 -20.88 5.99 23.74
N GLY A 225 -20.41 7.19 24.05
CA GLY A 225 -20.48 7.76 25.40
C GLY A 225 -19.47 7.17 26.39
N SER A 226 -18.41 6.51 25.89
CA SER A 226 -17.27 6.11 26.73
C SER A 226 -16.59 7.33 27.36
N PRO A 227 -15.94 7.20 28.53
CA PRO A 227 -15.21 8.31 29.16
C PRO A 227 -14.21 8.96 28.19
N PRO A 228 -14.06 10.30 28.17
CA PRO A 228 -13.17 10.97 27.23
C PRO A 228 -11.74 10.41 27.26
N LEU A 229 -11.23 10.02 26.10
CA LEU A 229 -9.87 9.55 25.91
C LEU A 229 -9.06 10.66 25.26
N ALA A 230 -8.11 11.22 26.01
CA ALA A 230 -7.10 12.12 25.46
C ALA A 230 -5.92 11.31 24.91
N TRP A 231 -5.62 11.46 23.62
CA TRP A 231 -4.59 10.67 22.92
C TRP A 231 -3.84 11.48 21.86
N TYR A 232 -2.64 11.02 21.47
CA TYR A 232 -1.92 11.52 20.30
C TYR A 232 -1.83 10.41 19.25
N LEU A 233 -1.98 10.74 17.97
CA LEU A 233 -1.50 9.88 16.89
C LEU A 233 0.03 9.92 16.88
N GLU A 234 0.67 8.76 16.81
CA GLU A 234 2.10 8.66 16.61
C GLU A 234 2.44 7.74 15.43
N VAL A 235 3.33 8.21 14.56
CA VAL A 235 3.90 7.43 13.46
C VAL A 235 5.41 7.49 13.59
N GLY A 236 6.06 6.33 13.63
CA GLY A 236 7.50 6.19 13.60
C GLY A 236 7.97 5.46 12.35
N VAL A 237 9.10 5.86 11.80
CA VAL A 237 9.81 5.14 10.71
C VAL A 237 11.28 5.04 11.06
N GLY A 238 11.79 3.81 11.12
CA GLY A 238 13.21 3.51 11.28
C GLY A 238 13.87 3.36 9.91
N PHE A 239 14.99 4.05 9.74
CA PHE A 239 15.75 4.16 8.51
C PHE A 239 17.27 4.22 8.72
N GLU A 240 17.98 3.93 7.64
CA GLU A 240 19.41 4.14 7.48
C GLU A 240 19.69 4.90 6.17
N GLU A 241 20.82 5.62 6.10
CA GLU A 241 21.30 6.19 4.84
C GLU A 241 21.87 5.05 3.97
N ALA A 242 21.22 4.79 2.84
CA ALA A 242 21.60 3.71 1.93
C ALA A 242 22.62 4.22 0.89
N PRO A 243 23.65 3.44 0.53
CA PRO A 243 24.45 3.72 -0.67
C PRO A 243 23.55 3.68 -1.92
N ASP A 244 23.82 4.56 -2.90
CA ASP A 244 22.96 4.94 -4.04
C ASP A 244 22.23 3.79 -4.78
N HIS A 245 21.10 3.35 -4.24
CA HIS A 245 20.21 2.32 -4.80
C HIS A 245 18.74 2.80 -4.64
N LEU A 246 17.86 2.69 -5.65
CA LEU A 246 16.65 3.57 -5.80
C LEU A 246 15.27 2.90 -6.16
N SER A 247 14.15 3.58 -5.81
CA SER A 247 12.96 4.00 -6.63
C SER A 247 11.50 3.71 -6.14
N LEU A 248 11.11 3.98 -4.88
CA LEU A 248 9.86 3.52 -4.19
C LEU A 248 8.54 3.67 -4.98
N VAL A 249 7.77 2.57 -5.04
CA VAL A 249 6.51 2.49 -5.79
C VAL A 249 5.42 3.39 -5.18
N PRO A 250 4.79 4.28 -5.98
CA PRO A 250 3.60 5.01 -5.55
C PRO A 250 2.39 4.06 -5.42
N SER A 251 1.73 4.10 -4.25
CA SER A 251 0.42 3.47 -4.06
C SER A 251 -0.69 4.39 -4.59
N HIS A 252 -1.80 3.81 -5.04
CA HIS A 252 -2.94 4.53 -5.61
C HIS A 252 -4.23 3.98 -4.98
N GLN A 253 -4.85 4.73 -4.05
CA GLN A 253 -5.96 4.23 -3.23
C GLN A 253 -7.25 5.05 -3.29
N SER A 254 -7.61 5.58 -4.47
CA SER A 254 -8.86 6.34 -4.63
C SER A 254 -10.16 5.53 -4.42
N THR A 255 -10.13 4.19 -4.49
CA THR A 255 -11.23 3.24 -4.21
C THR A 255 -10.69 1.81 -3.98
N TYR A 256 -9.92 1.54 -2.93
CA TYR A 256 -9.03 0.36 -2.97
C TYR A 256 -9.71 -1.01 -2.96
N GLU A 257 -10.77 -1.14 -2.18
CA GLU A 257 -11.28 -2.45 -1.82
C GLU A 257 -12.34 -2.90 -2.83
N ASN A 258 -11.94 -3.86 -3.69
CA ASN A 258 -12.89 -4.63 -4.49
C ASN A 258 -13.63 -5.60 -3.57
N TYR A 259 -14.50 -5.05 -2.72
CA TYR A 259 -15.34 -5.83 -1.82
C TYR A 259 -16.25 -6.75 -2.62
N TYR A 260 -16.38 -7.99 -2.18
CA TYR A 260 -17.53 -8.83 -2.44
C TYR A 260 -18.39 -8.87 -1.18
N TRP A 261 -19.70 -8.78 -1.34
CA TRP A 261 -20.64 -8.89 -0.22
C TRP A 261 -20.79 -10.35 0.18
N VAL A 262 -20.60 -10.66 1.46
CA VAL A 262 -20.70 -12.02 2.02
C VAL A 262 -21.85 -12.05 3.02
N PRO A 263 -22.80 -13.01 2.87
CA PRO A 263 -23.83 -13.22 3.86
C PRO A 263 -23.25 -13.53 5.24
N THR A 264 -23.89 -13.01 6.28
CA THR A 264 -23.46 -13.21 7.66
C THR A 264 -24.13 -14.42 8.31
N ASP A 265 -25.25 -14.87 7.76
CA ASP A 265 -26.04 -16.05 8.16
C ASP A 265 -25.48 -17.36 7.60
N GLY A 266 -24.15 -17.47 7.44
CA GLY A 266 -23.57 -18.60 6.76
C GLY A 266 -22.08 -18.85 6.96
N LYS A 267 -21.68 -19.96 6.34
CA LYS A 267 -20.31 -20.45 6.20
C LYS A 267 -19.97 -20.39 4.72
N HIS A 268 -19.03 -19.52 4.36
CA HIS A 268 -18.66 -19.27 2.98
C HIS A 268 -17.19 -19.62 2.78
N VAL A 269 -16.83 -19.93 1.54
CA VAL A 269 -15.43 -20.03 1.14
C VAL A 269 -15.21 -19.15 -0.07
N HIS A 270 -14.15 -18.36 -0.01
CA HIS A 270 -13.68 -17.51 -1.08
C HIS A 270 -12.33 -18.01 -1.55
N TRP A 271 -12.05 -17.95 -2.85
CA TRP A 271 -10.70 -18.17 -3.37
C TRP A 271 -10.49 -17.39 -4.66
N TYR A 272 -9.22 -17.15 -4.97
CA TYR A 272 -8.78 -16.65 -6.26
C TYR A 272 -7.44 -17.31 -6.62
N GLU A 273 -7.26 -17.61 -7.89
CA GLU A 273 -6.04 -18.21 -8.44
C GLU A 273 -5.37 -17.22 -9.39
N GLY A 274 -4.04 -17.25 -9.46
CA GLY A 274 -3.23 -16.38 -10.32
C GLY A 274 -1.86 -16.98 -10.63
N GLU A 275 -1.02 -16.23 -11.33
CA GLU A 275 0.34 -16.63 -11.68
C GLU A 275 1.36 -15.58 -11.20
N MET A 276 2.54 -16.03 -10.79
CA MET A 276 3.61 -15.13 -10.34
C MET A 276 4.17 -14.30 -11.51
N PRO A 277 4.24 -12.97 -11.40
CA PRO A 277 4.61 -12.08 -12.52
C PRO A 277 6.11 -12.12 -12.86
N SER A 278 6.94 -12.53 -11.90
CA SER A 278 8.40 -12.60 -11.96
C SER A 278 8.90 -13.80 -11.14
N SER A 279 10.17 -14.15 -11.28
CA SER A 279 10.83 -15.18 -10.46
C SER A 279 11.48 -14.53 -9.24
N GLY A 280 11.39 -15.16 -8.07
CA GLY A 280 11.95 -14.61 -6.84
C GLY A 280 11.83 -15.51 -5.62
N GLN A 281 12.26 -14.98 -4.47
CA GLN A 281 12.16 -15.58 -3.15
C GLN A 281 11.30 -14.68 -2.25
N LEU A 282 10.26 -15.25 -1.65
CA LEU A 282 9.40 -14.58 -0.69
C LEU A 282 10.22 -14.10 0.52
N VAL A 283 10.15 -12.79 0.80
CA VAL A 283 10.76 -12.15 1.98
C VAL A 283 9.72 -11.98 3.08
N ARG A 284 8.52 -11.51 2.72
CA ARG A 284 7.40 -11.32 3.65
C ARG A 284 6.07 -11.42 2.90
N MET A 285 5.05 -11.95 3.56
CA MET A 285 3.67 -11.79 3.13
C MET A 285 2.88 -11.08 4.24
N LYS A 286 1.95 -10.21 3.87
CA LYS A 286 0.87 -9.74 4.75
C LYS A 286 -0.45 -10.27 4.16
N HIS A 287 -1.44 -10.56 5.01
CA HIS A 287 -2.83 -10.74 4.57
C HIS A 287 -3.68 -9.63 5.14
N HIS A 288 -4.69 -9.22 4.39
CA HIS A 288 -5.67 -8.21 4.77
C HIS A 288 -7.07 -8.68 4.34
N ALA A 289 -8.01 -8.62 5.29
CA ALA A 289 -9.42 -8.96 5.19
C ALA A 289 -10.13 -8.49 6.47
N HIS A 290 -11.46 -8.51 6.51
CA HIS A 290 -12.20 -8.31 7.75
C HIS A 290 -12.35 -9.65 8.52
N MET A 291 -11.75 -9.75 9.71
CA MET A 291 -11.78 -10.97 10.54
C MET A 291 -13.12 -11.21 11.23
N SER A 292 -14.04 -10.23 11.22
CA SER A 292 -15.47 -10.41 11.52
C SER A 292 -16.03 -11.68 10.88
N LEU A 293 -15.73 -11.91 9.59
CA LEU A 293 -16.05 -13.16 8.91
C LEU A 293 -14.85 -14.07 8.68
N LEU A 294 -13.60 -13.59 8.59
CA LEU A 294 -12.49 -14.53 8.40
C LEU A 294 -12.39 -15.51 9.57
N ARG A 295 -12.34 -16.80 9.25
CA ARG A 295 -11.93 -17.87 10.15
C ARG A 295 -10.48 -18.26 9.89
N ARG A 296 -10.14 -18.52 8.61
CA ARG A 296 -8.78 -18.89 8.21
C ARG A 296 -8.50 -18.53 6.75
N ALA A 297 -7.26 -18.19 6.41
CA ALA A 297 -6.82 -18.10 5.01
C ALA A 297 -5.56 -18.94 4.75
N TYR A 298 -5.40 -19.33 3.49
CA TYR A 298 -4.30 -20.11 2.95
C TYR A 298 -3.80 -19.43 1.67
N PHE A 299 -2.48 -19.29 1.54
CA PHE A 299 -1.81 -19.02 0.25
C PHE A 299 -1.03 -20.26 -0.14
N VAL A 300 -1.38 -20.84 -1.29
CA VAL A 300 -0.87 -22.13 -1.76
C VAL A 300 -0.22 -21.93 -3.12
N ALA A 301 0.99 -22.45 -3.32
CA ALA A 301 1.55 -22.61 -4.66
C ALA A 301 0.77 -23.73 -5.37
N GLY A 302 0.06 -23.40 -6.46
CA GLY A 302 -0.86 -24.32 -7.13
C GLY A 302 -2.13 -23.64 -7.66
N THR A 303 -3.05 -24.43 -8.20
CA THR A 303 -4.30 -23.95 -8.83
C THR A 303 -5.56 -24.45 -8.10
N ALA A 304 -6.70 -23.82 -8.39
CA ALA A 304 -7.99 -24.30 -7.89
C ALA A 304 -8.40 -25.64 -8.53
N GLU A 305 -7.85 -25.98 -9.71
CA GLU A 305 -8.02 -27.30 -10.34
C GLU A 305 -7.23 -28.40 -9.62
N GLU A 306 -5.97 -28.14 -9.24
CA GLU A 306 -5.15 -29.07 -8.43
C GLU A 306 -5.85 -29.41 -7.10
N LEU A 307 -6.41 -28.41 -6.42
CA LEU A 307 -7.21 -28.63 -5.20
C LEU A 307 -8.64 -29.10 -5.48
N GLY A 308 -9.00 -29.35 -6.75
CA GLY A 308 -10.32 -29.82 -7.17
C GLY A 308 -11.47 -28.93 -6.69
N LEU A 309 -11.22 -27.64 -6.41
CA LEU A 309 -12.22 -26.69 -5.94
C LEU A 309 -13.36 -26.63 -6.96
N HIS A 310 -13.05 -26.50 -8.26
CA HIS A 310 -14.06 -26.49 -9.32
C HIS A 310 -15.00 -27.71 -9.38
N LYS A 311 -14.62 -28.84 -8.76
CA LYS A 311 -15.47 -30.06 -8.67
C LYS A 311 -16.38 -30.07 -7.44
N LEU A 312 -16.07 -29.26 -6.43
CA LEU A 312 -16.92 -29.02 -5.26
C LEU A 312 -18.02 -27.99 -5.55
N LEU A 313 -17.96 -27.34 -6.72
CA LEU A 313 -18.65 -26.09 -7.03
C LEU A 313 -19.20 -26.18 -8.47
N PRO A 314 -20.33 -26.87 -8.70
CA PRO A 314 -20.91 -27.03 -10.03
C PRO A 314 -21.15 -25.65 -10.67
N ARG A 315 -20.52 -25.40 -11.83
CA ARG A 315 -20.54 -24.08 -12.51
C ARG A 315 -21.95 -23.60 -12.83
N ASP A 316 -22.86 -24.54 -13.04
CA ASP A 316 -24.29 -24.41 -13.29
C ASP A 316 -25.11 -23.90 -12.09
N LYS A 317 -24.56 -23.95 -10.87
CA LYS A 317 -25.21 -23.43 -9.65
C LYS A 317 -24.77 -22.03 -9.24
N PHE A 318 -23.82 -21.43 -9.95
CA PHE A 318 -23.69 -19.98 -9.93
C PHE A 318 -24.83 -19.42 -10.76
N GLY A 319 -25.92 -19.06 -10.07
CA GLY A 319 -27.01 -18.31 -10.67
C GLY A 319 -26.47 -17.10 -11.43
N GLU A 320 -27.18 -16.73 -12.49
CA GLU A 320 -26.78 -15.61 -13.36
C GLU A 320 -26.34 -14.42 -12.51
N GLN A 321 -25.12 -13.96 -12.76
CA GLN A 321 -24.45 -12.93 -11.97
C GLN A 321 -25.41 -11.76 -11.75
N LEU A 322 -25.52 -11.28 -10.50
CA LEU A 322 -26.15 -9.99 -10.21
C LEU A 322 -25.66 -8.98 -11.26
N PRO A 323 -26.55 -8.36 -12.07
CA PRO A 323 -26.20 -7.88 -13.41
C PRO A 323 -25.44 -6.54 -13.43
N LEU A 324 -24.32 -6.47 -12.73
CA LEU A 324 -23.24 -5.52 -12.96
C LEU A 324 -22.52 -5.89 -14.27
N LYS A 325 -23.17 -5.57 -15.40
CA LYS A 325 -22.63 -5.77 -16.76
C LYS A 325 -21.32 -5.00 -16.95
N TRP A 326 -20.19 -5.69 -16.73
CA TRP A 326 -18.84 -5.19 -17.05
C TRP A 326 -18.15 -6.11 -18.07
N PRO A 327 -17.91 -5.66 -19.33
CA PRO A 327 -17.67 -6.56 -20.46
C PRO A 327 -16.38 -7.37 -20.33
N GLN A 328 -16.46 -8.68 -20.60
CA GLN A 328 -15.45 -9.70 -20.30
C GLN A 328 -14.14 -9.52 -21.08
N ALA A 329 -13.00 -9.89 -20.48
CA ALA A 329 -11.71 -9.92 -21.16
C ALA A 329 -10.83 -11.12 -20.75
N GLY A 330 -10.55 -11.99 -21.73
CA GLY A 330 -9.22 -12.52 -22.03
C GLY A 330 -8.59 -13.59 -21.13
N HIS A 331 -8.68 -13.48 -19.80
CA HIS A 331 -7.97 -14.38 -18.86
C HIS A 331 -8.94 -15.03 -17.88
N SER A 332 -8.68 -16.29 -17.52
CA SER A 332 -9.57 -17.18 -16.78
C SER A 332 -9.63 -16.93 -15.27
N TRP A 333 -9.57 -15.67 -14.83
CA TRP A 333 -9.85 -15.29 -13.45
C TRP A 333 -11.32 -15.59 -13.14
N ARG A 334 -11.56 -16.61 -12.33
CA ARG A 334 -12.91 -16.96 -11.87
C ARG A 334 -13.28 -16.00 -10.75
N TRP A 335 -14.51 -15.48 -10.80
CA TRP A 335 -15.01 -14.53 -9.81
C TRP A 335 -15.01 -15.12 -8.39
N PRO A 336 -14.92 -14.26 -7.35
CA PRO A 336 -15.36 -14.57 -5.99
C PRO A 336 -16.62 -15.43 -6.01
N SER A 337 -16.52 -16.65 -5.48
CA SER A 337 -17.61 -17.63 -5.54
C SER A 337 -17.88 -18.20 -4.16
N SER A 338 -18.59 -17.42 -3.34
CA SER A 338 -19.09 -17.90 -2.05
C SER A 338 -20.10 -19.03 -2.28
N ILE A 339 -19.80 -20.21 -1.75
CA ILE A 339 -20.78 -21.30 -1.64
C ILE A 339 -21.10 -21.52 -0.16
N PRO A 340 -22.38 -21.65 0.23
CA PRO A 340 -22.75 -22.06 1.58
C PRO A 340 -22.28 -23.49 1.83
N ILE A 341 -21.36 -23.66 2.77
CA ILE A 341 -20.78 -24.95 3.13
C ILE A 341 -21.16 -25.28 4.56
N VAL A 342 -21.97 -26.32 4.75
CA VAL A 342 -22.50 -26.74 6.07
C VAL A 342 -21.39 -26.92 7.12
N ASP A 343 -20.20 -27.34 6.68
CA ASP A 343 -19.09 -27.74 7.53
C ASP A 343 -17.73 -27.31 6.94
N LEU A 344 -17.18 -26.21 7.47
CA LEU A 344 -15.86 -25.71 7.09
C LEU A 344 -14.72 -26.61 7.57
N ASP A 345 -14.87 -27.35 8.68
CA ASP A 345 -13.84 -28.27 9.19
C ASP A 345 -13.63 -29.44 8.22
N LYS A 346 -14.73 -30.00 7.69
CA LYS A 346 -14.70 -31.04 6.66
C LYS A 346 -14.12 -30.54 5.35
N LEU A 347 -14.45 -29.31 4.92
CA LEU A 347 -13.82 -28.74 3.73
C LEU A 347 -12.33 -28.48 3.96
N GLU A 348 -11.96 -27.85 5.06
CA GLU A 348 -10.57 -27.57 5.41
C GLU A 348 -9.75 -28.86 5.42
N THR A 349 -10.24 -29.90 6.10
CA THR A 349 -9.65 -31.24 6.10
C THR A 349 -9.52 -31.82 4.68
N LEU A 350 -10.53 -31.61 3.82
CA LEU A 350 -10.49 -32.07 2.43
C LEU A 350 -9.47 -31.31 1.58
N LEU A 351 -9.39 -29.98 1.70
CA LEU A 351 -8.41 -29.14 1.01
C LEU A 351 -7.00 -29.52 1.43
N LEU A 352 -6.76 -29.62 2.73
CA LEU A 352 -5.50 -30.03 3.31
C LEU A 352 -5.08 -31.45 2.83
N LYS A 353 -6.02 -32.40 2.82
CA LYS A 353 -5.80 -33.77 2.28
C LYS A 353 -5.57 -33.80 0.76
N ARG A 354 -6.05 -32.80 0.01
CA ARG A 354 -5.75 -32.65 -1.43
C ARG A 354 -4.36 -32.04 -1.63
N ILE A 355 -3.99 -31.01 -0.85
CA ILE A 355 -2.64 -30.45 -0.80
C ILE A 355 -1.62 -31.54 -0.47
N ASP A 356 -1.88 -32.40 0.52
CA ASP A 356 -1.04 -33.54 0.90
C ASP A 356 -0.76 -34.55 -0.22
N ARG A 357 -1.59 -34.55 -1.28
CA ARG A 357 -1.46 -35.43 -2.46
C ARG A 357 -0.80 -34.76 -3.65
N LEU A 358 -0.59 -33.45 -3.63
CA LEU A 358 0.16 -32.76 -4.67
C LEU A 358 1.66 -33.04 -4.52
N PRO A 359 2.45 -32.99 -5.61
CA PRO A 359 3.90 -32.93 -5.51
C PRO A 359 4.36 -31.80 -4.57
N GLY A 360 5.11 -32.15 -3.53
CA GLY A 360 5.52 -31.24 -2.44
C GLY A 360 4.63 -31.28 -1.18
N GLY A 361 3.40 -31.82 -1.26
CA GLY A 361 2.51 -31.94 -0.11
C GLY A 361 2.29 -30.62 0.61
N ARG A 362 2.44 -30.61 1.95
CA ARG A 362 2.32 -29.39 2.77
C ARG A 362 3.30 -28.28 2.43
N SER A 363 4.44 -28.55 1.77
CA SER A 363 5.37 -27.48 1.36
C SER A 363 4.77 -26.57 0.27
N ARG A 364 3.63 -26.95 -0.32
CA ARG A 364 2.84 -26.09 -1.21
C ARG A 364 2.06 -25.00 -0.45
N ILE A 365 1.85 -25.14 0.87
CA ILE A 365 1.26 -24.09 1.72
C ILE A 365 2.36 -23.07 2.04
N ILE A 366 2.30 -21.93 1.36
CA ILE A 366 3.29 -20.87 1.49
C ILE A 366 2.99 -20.03 2.72
N CYS A 367 1.72 -19.66 2.93
CA CYS A 367 1.29 -18.99 4.14
C CYS A 367 -0.05 -19.53 4.64
N THR A 368 -0.22 -19.55 5.95
CA THR A 368 -1.52 -19.59 6.61
C THR A 368 -1.80 -18.27 7.31
N LEU A 369 -3.07 -17.98 7.54
CA LEU A 369 -3.54 -16.95 8.45
C LEU A 369 -4.66 -17.54 9.30
N ASP A 370 -4.48 -17.59 10.61
CA ASP A 370 -5.55 -17.87 11.56
C ASP A 370 -6.17 -16.56 12.04
N ALA A 371 -7.50 -16.44 12.02
CA ALA A 371 -8.18 -15.24 12.50
C ALA A 371 -7.93 -15.05 14.00
N ALA A 372 -7.44 -13.87 14.38
CA ALA A 372 -7.21 -13.53 15.77
C ALA A 372 -8.47 -12.83 16.32
N ARG A 373 -9.36 -13.64 16.90
CA ARG A 373 -10.58 -13.19 17.57
C ARG A 373 -10.30 -13.07 19.06
N GLU A 374 -10.59 -11.93 19.65
CA GLU A 374 -10.39 -11.71 21.09
C GLU A 374 -11.59 -10.96 21.68
N GLU A 375 -12.12 -11.44 22.81
CA GLU A 375 -12.94 -10.60 23.69
C GLU A 375 -11.99 -9.72 24.53
N ALA A 376 -11.95 -8.41 24.23
CA ALA A 376 -11.13 -7.49 25.00
C ALA A 376 -11.72 -7.37 26.41
N GLY A 377 -10.92 -7.61 27.46
CA GLY A 377 -11.42 -7.75 28.85
C GLY A 377 -12.14 -6.53 29.44
N GLY A 378 -12.08 -5.36 28.81
CA GLY A 378 -12.88 -4.18 29.16
C GLY A 378 -14.27 -4.11 28.49
N TYR A 379 -14.58 -5.02 27.56
CA TYR A 379 -15.77 -5.01 26.70
C TYR A 379 -16.35 -6.43 26.55
N PRO A 380 -16.86 -7.05 27.63
CA PRO A 380 -17.37 -8.42 27.60
C PRO A 380 -18.51 -8.61 26.59
N GLY A 381 -18.50 -9.73 25.86
CA GLY A 381 -19.49 -10.05 24.82
C GLY A 381 -19.25 -9.37 23.45
N TYR A 382 -18.23 -8.52 23.33
CA TYR A 382 -17.78 -7.97 22.05
C TYR A 382 -16.51 -8.68 21.59
N VAL A 383 -16.57 -9.30 20.41
CA VAL A 383 -15.42 -9.98 19.79
C VAL A 383 -14.76 -9.03 18.82
N TRP A 384 -13.47 -8.79 19.01
CA TRP A 384 -12.70 -7.81 18.26
C TRP A 384 -11.89 -8.47 17.14
N ASP A 385 -11.96 -7.84 15.98
CA ASP A 385 -11.21 -8.15 14.75
C ASP A 385 -9.72 -7.78 14.93
N ARG A 386 -8.83 -8.74 15.22
CA ARG A 386 -7.38 -8.49 15.33
C ARG A 386 -6.63 -9.01 14.12
N ALA A 387 -5.47 -8.40 13.81
CA ALA A 387 -4.53 -8.97 12.86
C ALA A 387 -4.29 -10.46 13.14
N GLY A 388 -4.77 -11.31 12.22
CA GLY A 388 -4.62 -12.74 12.31
C GLY A 388 -3.15 -13.18 12.39
N LYS A 389 -2.92 -14.34 12.99
CA LYS A 389 -1.56 -14.90 13.08
C LYS A 389 -1.17 -15.48 11.73
N SER A 390 -0.40 -14.70 10.95
CA SER A 390 0.15 -15.20 9.68
C SER A 390 1.42 -15.98 9.94
N VAL A 391 1.52 -17.17 9.36
CA VAL A 391 2.72 -18.02 9.39
C VAL A 391 3.06 -18.37 7.96
N CYS A 392 4.25 -17.96 7.52
CA CYS A 392 4.74 -18.22 6.16
C CYS A 392 5.99 -19.09 6.18
N THR A 393 6.14 -19.92 5.15
CA THR A 393 7.35 -20.68 4.87
C THR A 393 8.18 -19.98 3.77
N PRO A 394 9.53 -20.15 3.76
CA PRO A 394 10.34 -19.64 2.66
C PRO A 394 9.91 -20.26 1.33
N TRP A 395 9.58 -19.41 0.35
CA TRP A 395 9.12 -19.85 -0.97
C TRP A 395 9.97 -19.24 -2.06
N THR A 396 10.51 -20.08 -2.94
CA THR A 396 11.14 -19.64 -4.19
C THR A 396 10.22 -20.05 -5.35
N PHE A 397 9.96 -19.11 -6.25
CA PHE A 397 9.03 -19.27 -7.37
C PHE A 397 9.63 -18.71 -8.66
N ARG A 398 9.07 -19.16 -9.76
CA ARG A 398 9.37 -18.70 -11.12
C ARG A 398 8.22 -17.86 -11.65
N ARG A 399 8.51 -16.99 -12.62
CA ARG A 399 7.48 -16.35 -13.43
C ARG A 399 6.57 -17.41 -14.06
N GLY A 400 5.26 -17.24 -13.93
CA GLY A 400 4.25 -18.20 -14.39
C GLY A 400 3.92 -19.31 -13.40
N ASP A 401 4.62 -19.43 -12.26
CA ASP A 401 4.23 -20.39 -11.23
C ASP A 401 2.83 -20.02 -10.69
N PRO A 402 1.88 -20.97 -10.64
CA PRO A 402 0.54 -20.68 -10.18
C PRO A 402 0.49 -20.52 -8.65
N PHE A 403 -0.41 -19.67 -8.20
CA PHE A 403 -0.79 -19.56 -6.79
C PHE A 403 -2.31 -19.53 -6.63
N LEU A 404 -2.76 -19.93 -5.44
CA LEU A 404 -4.15 -19.98 -5.03
C LEU A 404 -4.26 -19.41 -3.61
N SER A 405 -5.08 -18.38 -3.44
CA SER A 405 -5.54 -17.92 -2.13
C SER A 405 -6.89 -18.58 -1.84
N VAL A 406 -7.06 -19.18 -0.66
CA VAL A 406 -8.35 -19.71 -0.17
C VAL A 406 -8.64 -19.14 1.22
N ALA A 407 -9.82 -18.57 1.43
CA ALA A 407 -10.28 -18.04 2.70
C ALA A 407 -11.58 -18.74 3.12
N LEU A 408 -11.60 -19.23 4.35
CA LEU A 408 -12.75 -19.80 5.05
C LEU A 408 -13.40 -18.70 5.87
N LEU A 409 -14.67 -18.43 5.61
CA LEU A 409 -15.44 -17.32 6.15
C LEU A 409 -16.63 -17.85 6.96
N GLU A 410 -16.75 -17.43 8.21
CA GLU A 410 -17.80 -17.82 9.16
C GLU A 410 -17.93 -16.74 10.22
N TRP A 411 -19.13 -16.19 10.39
CA TRP A 411 -19.42 -15.24 11.46
C TRP A 411 -19.10 -15.84 12.83
N HIS A 412 -18.40 -15.09 13.68
CA HIS A 412 -17.96 -15.59 14.99
C HIS A 412 -19.07 -15.69 16.04
N GLY A 413 -20.31 -15.29 15.74
CA GLY A 413 -21.46 -15.40 16.65
C GLY A 413 -21.49 -14.40 17.81
N GLY A 414 -20.35 -13.81 18.16
CA GLY A 414 -20.26 -12.66 19.09
C GLY A 414 -20.99 -11.41 18.56
N ARG A 415 -21.07 -10.35 19.35
CA ARG A 415 -21.60 -9.06 18.86
C ARG A 415 -20.63 -8.43 17.87
N LEU A 416 -21.15 -7.74 16.84
CA LEU A 416 -20.39 -6.64 16.23
C LEU A 416 -19.99 -5.69 17.37
N GLY A 417 -18.78 -5.15 17.33
CA GLY A 417 -18.25 -4.38 18.47
C GLY A 417 -19.08 -3.13 18.80
N PRO A 418 -18.76 -2.43 19.90
CA PRO A 418 -19.69 -1.58 20.65
C PRO A 418 -20.16 -0.28 19.98
N TRP A 419 -19.83 -0.09 18.70
CA TRP A 419 -20.42 0.92 17.80
C TRP A 419 -21.71 0.43 17.14
N ALA A 420 -21.85 -0.88 16.93
CA ALA A 420 -23.11 -1.46 16.50
C ALA A 420 -24.09 -1.34 17.66
N ASN A 421 -25.21 -0.65 17.42
CA ASN A 421 -26.33 -0.57 18.35
C ASN A 421 -26.71 -2.00 18.80
N GLU A 422 -26.87 -2.24 20.11
CA GLU A 422 -27.20 -3.57 20.64
C GLU A 422 -28.50 -4.15 20.06
N SER A 423 -29.42 -3.30 19.59
CA SER A 423 -30.65 -3.70 18.92
C SER A 423 -30.55 -3.75 17.39
N ALA A 424 -29.42 -3.36 16.80
CA ALA A 424 -29.22 -3.51 15.36
C ALA A 424 -28.94 -4.99 15.07
N PRO A 425 -29.73 -5.65 14.20
CA PRO A 425 -29.37 -6.97 13.73
C PRO A 425 -28.03 -6.89 13.00
N LEU A 426 -27.24 -7.96 13.10
CA LEU A 426 -26.09 -8.18 12.24
C LEU A 426 -26.52 -7.92 10.77
N PRO A 427 -25.84 -7.04 10.01
CA PRO A 427 -26.19 -6.80 8.62
C PRO A 427 -26.21 -8.12 7.86
N GLU A 428 -27.25 -8.33 7.05
CA GLU A 428 -27.43 -9.56 6.26
C GLU A 428 -26.18 -9.85 5.40
N LEU A 429 -25.55 -8.79 4.91
CA LEU A 429 -24.31 -8.83 4.15
C LEU A 429 -23.23 -7.96 4.83
N LEU A 430 -22.01 -8.48 4.95
CA LEU A 430 -20.83 -7.67 5.25
C LEU A 430 -19.98 -7.48 3.97
N PRO A 431 -19.39 -6.30 3.75
CA PRO A 431 -18.40 -6.12 2.70
C PRO A 431 -17.14 -6.90 3.10
N MET A 432 -16.54 -7.62 2.16
CA MET A 432 -15.39 -8.47 2.41
C MET A 432 -14.43 -8.45 1.23
N HIS A 433 -13.15 -8.58 1.53
CA HIS A 433 -12.10 -8.93 0.58
C HIS A 433 -11.07 -9.76 1.32
N THR A 434 -10.27 -10.49 0.55
CA THR A 434 -9.16 -11.28 1.08
C THR A 434 -7.99 -11.06 0.16
N GLN A 435 -6.94 -10.43 0.67
CA GLN A 435 -5.82 -9.95 -0.13
C GLN A 435 -4.51 -10.36 0.53
N TRP A 436 -3.65 -11.04 -0.23
CA TRP A 436 -2.26 -11.26 0.15
C TRP A 436 -1.36 -10.23 -0.54
N ASN A 437 -0.59 -9.49 0.26
CA ASN A 437 0.42 -8.53 -0.18
C ASN A 437 1.79 -9.19 -0.08
N LEU A 438 2.44 -9.38 -1.24
CA LEU A 438 3.70 -10.11 -1.34
C LEU A 438 4.87 -9.14 -1.41
N LEU A 439 5.89 -9.38 -0.59
CA LEU A 439 7.18 -8.71 -0.63
C LEU A 439 8.25 -9.78 -0.90
N PHE A 440 8.99 -9.65 -1.99
CA PHE A 440 9.94 -10.68 -2.43
C PHE A 440 11.19 -10.11 -3.08
N ALA A 441 12.31 -10.82 -2.90
CA ALA A 441 13.56 -10.55 -3.61
C ALA A 441 13.51 -11.29 -4.95
N ALA A 442 13.44 -10.57 -6.06
CA ALA A 442 13.39 -11.18 -7.37
C ALA A 442 14.79 -11.61 -7.84
N ALA A 443 14.83 -12.48 -8.85
CA ALA A 443 16.07 -12.98 -9.46
C ALA A 443 16.92 -11.87 -10.14
N ASP A 444 16.39 -10.65 -10.24
CA ASP A 444 17.08 -9.45 -10.71
C ASP A 444 17.81 -8.67 -9.61
N GLY A 445 17.70 -9.09 -8.35
CA GLY A 445 18.24 -8.40 -7.19
C GLY A 445 17.39 -7.22 -6.69
N ALA A 446 16.27 -6.91 -7.34
CA ALA A 446 15.32 -5.93 -6.84
C ALA A 446 14.37 -6.56 -5.81
N SER A 447 13.94 -5.75 -4.84
CA SER A 447 12.81 -6.09 -3.97
C SER A 447 11.52 -5.59 -4.60
N HIS A 448 10.57 -6.49 -4.82
CA HIS A 448 9.26 -6.21 -5.41
C HIS A 448 8.21 -6.19 -4.30
N TYR A 449 7.44 -5.10 -4.20
CA TYR A 449 6.19 -5.08 -3.46
C TYR A 449 5.04 -5.28 -4.45
N PHE A 450 4.40 -6.44 -4.38
CA PHE A 450 3.32 -6.81 -5.27
C PHE A 450 1.99 -6.75 -4.53
N MET A 451 1.21 -5.73 -4.90
CA MET A 451 -0.13 -5.47 -4.43
C MET A 451 -1.03 -5.48 -5.66
N TYR A 452 -1.99 -6.41 -5.73
CA TYR A 452 -2.67 -6.75 -6.98
C TYR A 452 -4.11 -6.22 -7.04
N PRO A 453 -4.35 -5.06 -7.70
CA PRO A 453 -5.65 -4.79 -8.28
C PRO A 453 -5.75 -5.61 -9.59
N ALA A 454 -6.59 -6.66 -9.61
CA ALA A 454 -6.76 -7.59 -10.74
C ALA A 454 -7.24 -6.94 -12.07
N PHE A 455 -7.48 -5.63 -12.03
CA PHE A 455 -7.94 -4.78 -13.10
C PHE A 455 -6.90 -4.50 -14.21
N LEU A 456 -5.64 -4.23 -13.84
CA LEU A 456 -4.67 -3.63 -14.79
C LEU A 456 -4.14 -4.62 -15.84
N ALA A 457 -3.89 -5.87 -15.46
CA ALA A 457 -3.35 -6.89 -16.37
C ALA A 457 -4.40 -7.46 -17.33
N SER A 458 -5.67 -7.49 -16.94
CA SER A 458 -6.71 -8.31 -17.60
C SER A 458 -7.44 -7.63 -18.76
N ARG A 459 -7.54 -6.29 -18.78
CA ARG A 459 -8.32 -5.55 -19.79
C ARG A 459 -7.50 -4.68 -20.75
N ALA A 460 -6.43 -4.04 -20.26
CA ALA A 460 -5.74 -3.00 -21.03
C ALA A 460 -4.92 -3.56 -22.20
N LEU A 461 -4.09 -4.60 -21.98
CA LEU A 461 -3.28 -5.21 -23.05
C LEU A 461 -4.14 -5.72 -24.22
N PRO A 462 -5.13 -6.62 -24.03
CA PRO A 462 -5.76 -7.29 -25.17
C PRO A 462 -6.65 -6.38 -26.01
N LEU A 463 -7.21 -5.31 -25.42
CA LEU A 463 -7.95 -4.29 -26.16
C LEU A 463 -7.02 -3.40 -27.00
N VAL A 464 -5.85 -3.06 -26.46
CA VAL A 464 -4.84 -2.26 -27.17
C VAL A 464 -4.19 -3.07 -28.29
N GLU A 465 -3.91 -4.36 -28.08
CA GLU A 465 -3.39 -5.24 -29.13
C GLU A 465 -4.37 -5.41 -30.30
N ARG A 466 -5.68 -5.48 -30.04
CA ARG A 466 -6.71 -5.63 -31.10
C ARG A 466 -7.01 -4.33 -31.86
N ALA A 467 -6.73 -3.17 -31.27
CA ALA A 467 -7.11 -1.86 -31.83
C ALA A 467 -6.03 -1.23 -32.72
N LEU A 468 -4.86 -1.86 -32.85
CA LEU A 468 -3.66 -1.29 -33.49
C LEU A 468 -3.19 -2.15 -34.67
N VAL A 469 -2.63 -1.53 -35.71
CA VAL A 469 -2.06 -2.25 -36.87
C VAL A 469 -0.75 -2.96 -36.50
N PRO A 470 -0.29 -4.01 -37.20
CA PRO A 470 0.83 -4.86 -36.75
C PRO A 470 2.16 -4.15 -36.42
N GLN A 471 2.47 -3.02 -37.08
CA GLN A 471 3.64 -2.20 -36.72
C GLN A 471 3.44 -1.42 -35.41
N GLU A 472 2.21 -0.99 -35.13
CA GLU A 472 1.81 -0.41 -33.85
C GLU A 472 1.60 -1.48 -32.78
N GLN A 473 1.23 -2.72 -33.12
CA GLN A 473 1.28 -3.86 -32.20
C GLN A 473 2.72 -4.15 -31.79
N ALA A 474 3.68 -4.20 -32.72
CA ALA A 474 5.08 -4.37 -32.37
C ALA A 474 5.60 -3.19 -31.53
N ALA A 475 5.24 -1.95 -31.88
CA ALA A 475 5.58 -0.77 -31.09
C ALA A 475 4.86 -0.71 -29.74
N THR A 476 3.66 -1.28 -29.59
CA THR A 476 2.84 -1.22 -28.37
C THR A 476 2.97 -2.45 -27.49
N GLN A 477 3.39 -3.59 -28.04
CA GLN A 477 4.00 -4.69 -27.28
C GLN A 477 5.42 -4.30 -26.88
N ALA A 478 6.18 -3.58 -27.71
CA ALA A 478 7.43 -2.97 -27.26
C ALA A 478 7.15 -1.92 -26.18
N ILE A 479 6.15 -1.05 -26.30
CA ILE A 479 5.81 -0.08 -25.25
C ILE A 479 5.16 -0.75 -24.04
N PHE A 480 4.34 -1.80 -24.14
CA PHE A 480 3.84 -2.53 -22.96
C PHE A 480 4.94 -3.35 -22.30
N ARG A 481 5.82 -3.99 -23.06
CA ARG A 481 7.03 -4.64 -22.56
C ARG A 481 7.96 -3.61 -21.94
N GLU A 482 8.13 -2.43 -22.54
CA GLU A 482 8.88 -1.31 -21.97
C GLU A 482 8.15 -0.70 -20.77
N MET A 483 6.81 -0.70 -20.68
CA MET A 483 6.03 -0.29 -19.51
C MET A 483 6.21 -1.29 -18.36
N LEU A 484 6.26 -2.58 -18.69
CA LEU A 484 6.59 -3.66 -17.77
C LEU A 484 8.10 -3.68 -17.41
N LEU A 485 8.98 -3.14 -18.26
CA LEU A 485 10.42 -2.82 -18.00
C LEU A 485 10.64 -1.39 -17.45
N VAL A 486 9.58 -0.62 -17.30
CA VAL A 486 9.58 0.71 -16.65
C VAL A 486 9.06 0.58 -15.24
N GLN A 487 8.20 -0.41 -15.03
CA GLN A 487 7.98 -1.07 -13.75
C GLN A 487 9.15 -2.01 -13.38
N ASN A 488 10.15 -2.22 -14.26
CA ASN A 488 11.32 -3.08 -14.00
C ASN A 488 12.62 -2.62 -14.67
N TRP A 489 13.47 -1.97 -13.85
CA TRP A 489 14.92 -1.73 -14.00
C TRP A 489 15.38 -0.39 -14.60
N ARG A 490 16.47 0.13 -14.03
CA ARG A 490 17.59 0.69 -14.79
C ARG A 490 18.87 -0.07 -14.45
N VAL A 491 19.56 -0.58 -15.46
CA VAL A 491 20.96 -1.01 -15.32
C VAL A 491 21.83 0.24 -15.20
N VAL A 492 22.51 0.40 -14.06
CA VAL A 492 23.67 1.31 -13.99
C VAL A 492 24.83 0.60 -14.66
N VAL A 493 25.15 0.98 -15.90
CA VAL A 493 26.32 0.44 -16.60
C VAL A 493 27.57 1.04 -15.94
N PRO A 494 28.50 0.24 -15.38
CA PRO A 494 29.75 0.77 -14.87
C PRO A 494 30.52 1.45 -16.01
N LEU A 495 31.25 2.53 -15.71
CA LEU A 495 31.97 3.36 -16.70
C LEU A 495 32.94 2.57 -17.61
N ASN A 496 33.29 1.35 -17.21
CA ASN A 496 34.19 0.41 -17.89
C ASN A 496 33.47 -0.57 -18.84
N GLY A 497 32.17 -0.40 -19.11
CA GLY A 497 31.38 -1.30 -19.97
C GLY A 497 31.80 -1.34 -21.45
N PRO A 498 31.44 -2.41 -22.20
CA PRO A 498 31.80 -2.58 -23.61
C PRO A 498 31.41 -1.40 -24.51
N LEU A 499 32.25 -1.09 -25.50
CA LEU A 499 32.11 0.12 -26.34
C LEU A 499 30.76 0.19 -27.07
N GLY A 500 30.24 -0.94 -27.56
CA GLY A 500 28.94 -1.01 -28.23
C GLY A 500 27.77 -0.53 -27.35
N VAL A 501 27.77 -0.92 -26.07
CA VAL A 501 26.75 -0.51 -25.10
C VAL A 501 26.83 1.00 -24.84
N ARG A 502 28.05 1.54 -24.67
CA ARG A 502 28.27 2.99 -24.50
C ARG A 502 27.83 3.79 -25.73
N ALA A 503 28.08 3.29 -26.94
CA ALA A 503 27.64 3.92 -28.18
C ALA A 503 26.11 3.93 -28.35
N GLN A 504 25.43 2.83 -28.02
CA GLN A 504 23.96 2.74 -28.05
C GLN A 504 23.30 3.73 -27.07
N HIS A 505 23.83 3.85 -25.84
CA HIS A 505 23.34 4.81 -24.86
C HIS A 505 23.57 6.26 -25.29
N PHE A 506 24.73 6.59 -25.86
CA PHE A 506 24.99 7.93 -26.38
C PHE A 506 24.03 8.31 -27.51
N ALA A 507 23.76 7.39 -28.44
CA ALA A 507 22.77 7.60 -29.50
C ALA A 507 21.35 7.83 -28.95
N HIS A 508 20.96 7.14 -27.87
CA HIS A 508 19.67 7.36 -27.20
C HIS A 508 19.59 8.68 -26.44
N ALA A 509 20.67 9.11 -25.77
CA ALA A 509 20.74 10.40 -25.09
C ALA A 509 20.63 11.56 -26.10
N VAL A 510 21.34 11.46 -27.24
CA VAL A 510 21.25 12.41 -28.35
C VAL A 510 19.82 12.46 -28.91
N ARG A 511 19.14 11.32 -29.10
CA ARG A 511 17.74 11.31 -29.59
C ARG A 511 16.71 11.96 -28.63
N ARG A 512 17.05 12.18 -27.36
CA ARG A 512 16.15 12.74 -26.34
C ARG A 512 16.51 14.16 -25.87
N ALA A 513 17.66 14.70 -26.28
CA ALA A 513 18.03 16.07 -25.92
C ALA A 513 17.15 17.10 -26.66
N PRO A 514 16.75 18.23 -26.02
CA PRO A 514 15.95 19.26 -26.68
C PRO A 514 16.61 19.77 -27.96
N PRO A 515 15.86 20.16 -29.02
CA PRO A 515 16.45 20.60 -30.29
C PRO A 515 17.48 21.75 -30.15
N ARG A 516 17.28 22.65 -29.18
CA ARG A 516 18.25 23.73 -28.85
C ARG A 516 19.55 23.20 -28.23
N LEU A 517 19.45 22.15 -27.42
CA LEU A 517 20.59 21.50 -26.75
C LEU A 517 21.36 20.62 -27.76
N LEU A 518 20.66 20.01 -28.72
CA LEU A 518 21.26 19.36 -29.89
C LEU A 518 21.91 20.33 -30.86
N ALA A 519 21.31 21.49 -31.11
CA ALA A 519 21.94 22.55 -31.91
C ALA A 519 23.21 23.07 -31.22
N ALA A 520 23.18 23.28 -29.90
CA ALA A 520 24.35 23.69 -29.11
C ALA A 520 25.45 22.61 -29.12
N ALA A 521 25.09 21.34 -28.87
CA ALA A 521 26.04 20.22 -28.93
C ALA A 521 26.60 20.00 -30.35
N GLY A 522 25.78 20.19 -31.38
CA GLY A 522 26.18 20.15 -32.79
C GLY A 522 27.15 21.27 -33.15
N LEU A 523 26.90 22.50 -32.68
CA LEU A 523 27.82 23.64 -32.80
C LEU A 523 29.15 23.37 -32.08
N VAL A 524 29.12 22.85 -30.86
CA VAL A 524 30.33 22.47 -30.11
C VAL A 524 31.10 21.35 -30.85
N GLY A 525 30.40 20.32 -31.32
CA GLY A 525 30.98 19.23 -32.12
C GLY A 525 31.60 19.73 -33.43
N ALA A 526 30.92 20.62 -34.15
CA ALA A 526 31.43 21.25 -35.36
C ALA A 526 32.65 22.14 -35.08
N MET A 527 32.66 22.90 -33.98
CA MET A 527 33.83 23.68 -33.55
C MET A 527 35.02 22.79 -33.17
N LEU A 528 34.79 21.67 -32.50
CA LEU A 528 35.83 20.69 -32.15
C LEU A 528 36.38 19.99 -33.40
N LEU A 529 35.53 19.52 -34.30
CA LEU A 529 35.94 18.94 -35.59
C LEU A 529 36.69 19.95 -36.45
N TRP A 530 36.25 21.22 -36.49
CA TRP A 530 36.96 22.29 -37.19
C TRP A 530 38.34 22.56 -36.55
N ARG A 531 38.44 22.62 -35.22
CA ARG A 531 39.74 22.73 -34.52
C ARG A 531 40.66 21.54 -34.82
N CYS A 532 40.14 20.31 -34.80
CA CYS A 532 40.90 19.12 -35.16
C CYS A 532 41.35 19.13 -36.63
N ALA A 533 40.48 19.49 -37.57
CA ALA A 533 40.82 19.64 -38.99
C ALA A 533 41.87 20.75 -39.21
N ARG A 534 41.77 21.87 -38.48
CA ARG A 534 42.75 22.97 -38.54
C ARG A 534 44.11 22.54 -37.96
N ARG A 535 44.12 21.72 -36.90
CA ARG A 535 45.32 21.11 -36.32
C ARG A 535 45.96 20.08 -37.27
N ALA A 536 45.16 19.22 -37.91
CA ALA A 536 45.62 18.26 -38.91
C ALA A 536 46.20 18.96 -40.16
N ARG A 537 45.60 20.07 -40.62
CA ARG A 537 46.18 20.91 -41.68
C ARG A 537 47.51 21.53 -41.25
N ARG A 538 47.62 22.07 -40.03
CA ARG A 538 48.91 22.56 -39.49
C ARG A 538 49.98 21.47 -39.42
N ILE A 539 49.62 20.24 -39.07
CA ILE A 539 50.56 19.10 -39.08
C ILE A 539 51.04 18.79 -40.50
N LYS A 540 50.17 18.86 -41.52
CA LYS A 540 50.59 18.73 -42.94
C LYS A 540 51.53 19.85 -43.42
N TYR A 541 51.51 21.04 -42.82
CA TYR A 541 52.44 22.13 -43.14
C TYR A 541 53.78 22.07 -42.35
N HIS A 542 53.96 21.06 -41.49
CA HIS A 542 55.25 20.75 -40.85
C HIS A 542 55.80 19.36 -41.27
N ALA A 543 55.23 18.77 -42.32
CA ALA A 543 55.64 17.50 -42.91
C ALA A 543 56.00 17.64 -44.40
N ILE A 544 56.39 18.85 -44.79
CA ILE A 544 57.00 19.25 -46.08
C ILE A 544 58.24 20.07 -45.71
#